data_AF-A0A101ED10-F1
#
_entry.id   AF-A0A101ED10-F1
#
_cell.length_a   1.000
_cell.length_b   1.000
_cell.length_c   1.000
_cell.angle_alpha   90.00
_cell.angle_beta   90.00
_cell.angle_gamma   90.00
#
_symmetry.space_group_name_H-M   'P 1'
#
loop_
_entity.id
_entity.type
_entity.pdbx_description
1 polymer ?
#
loop_
_entity_poly.entity_id
_entity_poly.type
_entity_poly.pdbx_seq_one_letter_code
_entity_poly.pdbx_strand_id
1 'polypeptide(L)' 'IRDALENTKNLKLLHAVITIDPNTHDPLNKDAVILLCKGGKAVFYDRVRPEEE' A
#
# COMPACT_ATOMS: atom_id res chain seq x y z
N ILE A 1 -14.28 -17.61 -0.63
CA ILE A 1 -13.71 -16.37 -1.22
C ILE A 1 -13.40 -15.35 -0.13
N ARG A 2 -14.39 -14.93 0.68
CA ARG A 2 -14.17 -14.03 1.84
C ARG A 2 -12.94 -14.40 2.67
N ASP A 3 -12.92 -15.64 3.18
CA ASP A 3 -11.82 -16.10 4.06
C ASP A 3 -10.46 -16.10 3.35
N ALA A 4 -10.43 -16.26 2.01
CA ALA A 4 -9.19 -16.17 1.25
C ALA A 4 -8.68 -14.73 1.15
N LEU A 5 -9.58 -13.76 0.98
CA LEU A 5 -9.23 -12.33 0.94
C LEU A 5 -8.71 -11.86 2.31
N GLU A 6 -9.40 -12.25 3.38
CA GLU A 6 -9.04 -11.89 4.75
C GLU A 6 -7.69 -12.46 5.19
N ASN A 7 -7.34 -13.67 4.74
CA ASN A 7 -6.06 -14.32 5.04
C ASN A 7 -4.95 -14.01 4.03
N THR A 8 -5.14 -13.03 3.14
CA THR A 8 -4.16 -12.69 2.11
C THR A 8 -2.92 -12.02 2.71
N LYS A 9 -1.75 -12.65 2.51
CA LYS A 9 -0.44 -12.15 2.96
C LYS A 9 0.54 -12.10 1.80
N ASN A 10 1.40 -11.08 1.78
CA ASN A 10 2.47 -10.92 0.78
C ASN A 10 1.97 -10.94 -0.68
N LEU A 11 0.75 -10.45 -0.94
CA LEU A 11 0.21 -10.39 -2.29
C LEU A 11 0.96 -9.36 -3.11
N LYS A 12 1.69 -9.83 -4.14
CA LYS A 12 2.38 -8.98 -5.11
C LYS A 12 1.37 -8.42 -6.11
N LEU A 13 1.16 -7.10 -6.07
CA LEU A 13 0.42 -6.32 -7.04
C LEU A 13 1.37 -5.62 -8.02
N LEU A 14 0.82 -4.90 -8.99
CA LEU A 14 1.61 -4.12 -9.93
C LEU A 14 2.49 -3.06 -9.25
N HIS A 15 2.00 -2.45 -8.17
CA HIS A 15 2.61 -1.26 -7.55
C HIS A 15 2.99 -1.44 -6.08
N ALA A 16 2.64 -2.56 -5.44
CA ALA A 16 2.86 -2.80 -4.01
C ALA A 16 2.87 -4.30 -3.68
N VAL A 17 3.38 -4.65 -2.50
CA VAL A 17 3.21 -5.96 -1.87
C VAL A 17 2.42 -5.75 -0.59
N ILE A 18 1.23 -6.35 -0.47
CA ILE A 18 0.32 -6.08 0.65
C ILE A 18 -0.02 -7.33 1.48
N THR A 19 -0.34 -7.09 2.74
CA THR A 19 -0.90 -8.05 3.70
C THR A 19 -2.15 -7.42 4.31
N ILE A 20 -3.27 -8.16 4.31
CA ILE A 20 -4.55 -7.71 4.85
C ILE A 20 -4.59 -7.92 6.36
N ASP A 21 -5.03 -6.91 7.12
CA ASP A 21 -5.42 -7.06 8.52
C ASP A 21 -6.83 -7.67 8.59
N PRO A 22 -7.04 -8.81 9.25
CA PRO A 22 -8.36 -9.42 9.34
C PRO A 22 -9.36 -8.59 10.16
N ASN A 23 -8.91 -7.74 11.09
CA ASN A 23 -9.82 -6.98 11.97
C ASN A 23 -10.45 -5.78 11.26
N THR A 24 -9.68 -5.13 10.39
CA THR A 24 -10.08 -3.91 9.69
C THR A 24 -10.35 -4.13 8.21
N HIS A 25 -9.83 -5.24 7.65
CA HIS A 25 -9.79 -5.56 6.23
C HIS A 25 -8.97 -4.57 5.38
N ASP A 26 -8.13 -3.76 6.02
CA ASP A 26 -7.22 -2.82 5.36
C ASP A 26 -5.82 -3.44 5.14
N PRO A 27 -5.06 -2.98 4.12
CA PRO A 27 -3.69 -3.41 3.91
C PRO A 27 -2.74 -2.76 4.93
N LEU A 28 -2.07 -3.58 5.74
CA LEU A 28 -1.16 -3.14 6.81
C LEU A 28 0.03 -2.33 6.30
N ASN A 29 0.57 -2.71 5.15
CA ASN A 29 1.91 -2.32 4.72
C ASN A 29 1.92 -1.67 3.32
N LYS A 30 0.83 -0.97 2.97
CA LYS A 30 0.74 -0.30 1.67
C LYS A 30 1.60 0.97 1.65
N ASP A 31 2.52 1.02 0.69
CA ASP A 31 3.35 2.21 0.45
C ASP A 31 2.49 3.41 0.02
N ALA A 32 2.77 4.58 0.60
CA ALA A 32 2.32 5.87 0.11
C ALA A 32 3.38 6.48 -0.83
N VAL A 33 2.92 7.18 -1.86
CA VAL A 33 3.80 7.90 -2.80
C VAL A 33 3.53 9.39 -2.67
N ILE A 34 4.60 10.15 -2.37
CA ILE A 34 4.57 11.60 -2.32
C ILE A 34 4.94 12.13 -3.71
N LEU A 35 4.08 12.99 -4.25
CA LEU A 35 4.27 13.62 -5.55
C LEU A 35 4.40 15.14 -5.39
N LEU A 36 5.35 15.74 -6.09
CA LEU A 36 5.45 17.19 -6.23
C LEU A 36 4.69 17.65 -7.47
N CYS A 37 3.72 18.54 -7.27
CA CYS A 37 3.00 19.21 -8.36
C CYS A 37 3.83 20.39 -8.86
N LYS A 38 4.59 20.20 -9.95
CA LYS A 38 5.44 21.24 -10.54
C LYS A 38 5.12 21.39 -12.03
N GLY A 39 4.85 22.63 -12.47
CA GLY A 39 4.58 22.93 -13.88
C GLY A 39 3.40 22.16 -14.47
N GLY A 40 2.34 21.93 -13.68
CA GLY A 40 1.16 21.16 -14.10
C GLY A 40 1.38 19.65 -14.20
N LYS A 41 2.50 19.12 -13.72
CA LYS A 41 2.82 17.68 -13.71
C LYS A 41 2.98 17.18 -12.28
N ALA A 42 2.60 15.93 -12.06
CA ALA A 42 2.94 15.19 -10.85
C ALA A 42 4.31 14.52 -11.04
N VAL A 43 5.28 14.90 -10.22
CA VAL A 43 6.65 14.38 -10.26
C VAL A 43 6.88 13.52 -9.03
N PHE A 44 7.37 12.30 -9.20
CA PHE A 44 7.75 11.44 -8.07
C PHE A 44 8.75 12.18 -7.18
N TYR A 45 8.47 12.20 -5.88
CA TYR A 45 9.35 12.82 -4.89
C TYR A 45 9.88 11.77 -3.94
N ASP A 46 8.99 11.06 -3.26
CA ASP A 46 9.38 10.09 -2.25
C ASP A 46 8.35 8.97 -2.10
N ARG A 47 8.76 7.90 -1.45
CA ARG A 47 7.90 6.79 -1.05
C ARG A 47 8.03 6.57 0.45
N VAL A 48 6.89 6.57 1.14
CA VAL A 48 6.82 6.35 2.59
C VAL A 48 6.06 5.07 2.84
N ARG A 49 6.63 4.17 3.63
CA ARG A 49 5.96 2.97 4.12
C ARG A 49 5.61 3.19 5.59
N PRO A 50 4.44 2.73 6.08
CA PRO A 50 4.18 2.71 7.52
C PRO A 50 5.27 1.89 8.20
N GLU A 51 5.97 2.46 9.18
CA GLU A 51 6.89 1.69 10.03
C GLU A 51 6.06 0.73 10.90
N GLU A 52 6.59 -0.47 11.15
CA GLU A 52 6.01 -1.38 12.15
C GLU A 52 6.36 -0.81 13.54
N GLU A 53 5.35 -0.40 14.33
CA GLU A 53 5.53 -0.13 15.78
C GLU A 53 5.90 -1.40 16.55
#